data_AF-A0A2E8V2F7-F1
#
_entry.id   AF-A0A2E8V2F7-F1
#
_cell.length_a   1.000
_cell.length_b   1.000
_cell.length_c   1.000
_cell.angle_alpha   90.00
_cell.angle_beta   90.00
_cell.angle_gamma   90.00
#
_symmetry.space_group_name_H-M   'P 1'
#
loop_
_entity.id
_entity.type
_entity.pdbx_description
1 polymer ?
#
loop_
_entity_poly.entity_id
_entity_poly.type
_entity_poly.pdbx_seq_one_letter_code
_entity_poly.pdbx_strand_id
1 'polypeptide(L)'
;MSATFLIRIDVPDSPSIAHDSSLETAGESAFLYGLGLEAVDEGENRLSELLNNSEFNGACELLQNAITSGKEGNCWLAKNSATSSPYGQVGSPSGSTFAVHKLLVVDGDLWTITLDIWSTGGGA
;
A
#
# COMPACT_ATOMS: atom_id res chain seq x y z
N MET A 1 -32.35 29.66 -33.61
CA MET A 1 -30.89 29.81 -33.50
C MET A 1 -30.37 28.64 -32.67
N SER A 2 -29.56 27.76 -33.25
CA SER A 2 -28.97 26.62 -32.53
C SER A 2 -27.46 26.68 -32.72
N ALA A 3 -26.72 26.64 -31.62
CA ALA A 3 -25.26 26.61 -31.62
C ALA A 3 -24.80 25.19 -31.27
N THR A 4 -23.87 24.67 -32.05
CA THR A 4 -23.20 23.39 -31.81
C THR A 4 -21.81 23.69 -31.30
N PHE A 5 -21.42 23.02 -30.22
CA PHE A 5 -20.07 23.10 -29.67
C PHE A 5 -19.41 21.72 -29.78
N LEU A 6 -18.12 21.73 -30.05
CA LEU A 6 -17.25 20.56 -30.06
C LEU A 6 -16.38 20.63 -28.82
N ILE A 7 -16.47 19.61 -27.97
CA ILE A 7 -15.61 19.47 -26.79
C ILE A 7 -14.54 18.43 -27.16
N ARG A 8 -13.27 18.85 -27.12
CA ARG A 8 -12.12 17.95 -27.21
C ARG A 8 -11.59 17.72 -25.80
N ILE A 9 -11.55 16.46 -25.38
CA ILE A 9 -10.96 16.03 -24.12
C ILE A 9 -9.61 15.41 -24.49
N ASP A 10 -8.51 16.08 -24.12
CA ASP A 10 -7.19 15.47 -24.18
C ASP A 10 -6.97 14.69 -22.88
N VAL A 11 -6.88 13.36 -22.99
CA VAL A 11 -6.49 12.49 -21.88
C VAL A 11 -4.97 12.43 -21.91
N PRO A 12 -4.26 12.96 -20.91
CA PRO A 12 -2.81 12.83 -20.84
C PRO A 12 -2.44 11.35 -20.78
N ASP A 13 -1.38 10.97 -21.49
CA ASP A 13 -0.86 9.60 -21.47
C ASP A 13 -0.71 9.14 -20.01
N SER A 14 -1.20 7.94 -19.71
CA SER A 14 -0.99 7.31 -18.42
C SER A 14 0.51 7.26 -18.13
N PRO A 15 0.95 7.43 -16.86
CA PRO A 15 2.34 7.20 -16.49
C PRO A 15 2.85 5.87 -17.05
N SER A 16 4.14 5.82 -17.36
CA SER A 16 4.76 4.65 -18.00
C SER A 16 4.43 3.37 -17.23
N ILE A 17 3.76 2.42 -17.89
CA ILE A 17 3.33 1.12 -17.33
C ILE A 17 4.48 0.40 -16.62
N ALA A 18 5.72 0.57 -17.09
CA ALA A 18 6.89 -0.07 -16.52
C ALA A 18 7.27 0.50 -15.14
N HIS A 19 7.15 1.82 -14.92
CA HIS A 19 7.46 2.42 -13.62
C HIS A 19 6.46 1.95 -12.56
N ASP A 20 5.17 2.01 -12.89
CA ASP A 20 4.07 1.60 -12.02
C ASP A 20 4.15 0.11 -11.68
N SER A 21 4.43 -0.76 -12.66
CA SER A 21 4.57 -2.20 -12.42
C SER A 21 5.66 -2.56 -11.40
N SER A 22 6.73 -1.76 -11.34
CA SER A 22 7.83 -2.01 -10.41
C SER A 22 7.48 -1.63 -8.97
N LEU A 23 6.67 -0.59 -8.79
CA LEU A 23 6.17 -0.15 -7.48
C LEU A 23 5.06 -1.08 -6.99
N GLU A 24 4.15 -1.45 -7.89
CA GLU A 24 3.11 -2.44 -7.63
C GLU A 24 3.71 -3.76 -7.16
N THR A 25 4.67 -4.32 -7.92
CA THR A 25 5.35 -5.57 -7.56
C THR A 25 6.03 -5.48 -6.20
N ALA A 26 6.64 -4.33 -5.87
CA ALA A 26 7.27 -4.14 -4.57
C ALA A 26 6.25 -4.21 -3.43
N GLY A 27 5.08 -3.57 -3.58
CA GLY A 27 4.01 -3.63 -2.58
C GLY A 27 3.37 -5.01 -2.46
N GLU A 28 3.08 -5.66 -3.58
CA GLU A 28 2.55 -7.03 -3.57
C GLU A 28 3.52 -8.00 -2.90
N SER A 29 4.82 -7.88 -3.18
CA SER A 29 5.84 -8.73 -2.54
C SER A 29 5.92 -8.52 -1.03
N ALA A 30 5.77 -7.28 -0.56
CA ALA A 30 5.72 -6.96 0.86
C ALA A 30 4.50 -7.61 1.55
N PHE A 31 3.34 -7.60 0.90
CA PHE A 31 2.16 -8.30 1.41
C PHE A 31 2.34 -9.82 1.44
N LEU A 32 2.89 -10.40 0.36
CA LEU A 32 3.18 -11.84 0.32
C LEU A 32 4.17 -12.25 1.41
N TYR A 33 5.16 -11.41 1.70
CA TYR A 33 6.09 -11.62 2.81
C TYR A 33 5.35 -11.64 4.15
N GLY A 34 4.55 -10.61 4.47
CA GLY A 34 3.83 -10.54 5.75
C GLY A 34 2.82 -11.67 5.95
N LEU A 35 2.15 -12.12 4.88
CA LEU A 35 1.19 -13.23 4.90
C LEU A 35 1.86 -14.61 4.90
N GLY A 36 3.11 -14.70 4.42
CA GLY A 36 3.87 -15.94 4.36
C GLY A 36 4.65 -16.27 5.64
N LEU A 37 4.74 -15.34 6.58
CA LEU A 37 5.37 -15.56 7.88
C LEU A 37 4.39 -16.23 8.85
N GLU A 38 4.87 -17.25 9.56
CA GLU A 38 4.12 -17.89 10.64
C GLU A 38 3.87 -16.91 11.81
N ALA A 39 2.70 -17.04 12.45
CA ALA A 39 2.41 -16.33 13.68
C ALA A 39 3.34 -16.81 14.81
N VAL A 40 3.68 -15.91 15.74
CA VAL A 40 4.54 -16.23 16.89
C VAL A 40 3.72 -16.86 18.02
N ASP A 41 2.57 -16.27 18.35
CA ASP A 41 1.70 -16.77 19.41
C ASP A 41 0.42 -17.40 18.85
N GLU A 42 -0.45 -16.61 18.20
CA GLU A 42 -1.75 -17.06 17.69
C GLU A 42 -2.13 -16.32 16.39
N GLY A 43 -2.76 -17.04 15.46
CA GLY A 43 -3.24 -16.49 14.18
C GLY A 43 -2.75 -17.29 12.97
N GLU A 44 -3.29 -16.97 11.79
CA GLU A 44 -2.93 -17.67 10.55
C GLU A 44 -1.53 -17.30 10.04
N ASN A 45 -1.11 -16.04 10.26
CA ASN A 45 0.17 -15.50 9.83
C ASN A 45 0.56 -14.31 10.71
N ARG A 46 1.83 -13.90 10.64
CA ARG A 46 2.38 -12.82 11.46
C ARG A 46 1.64 -11.49 11.29
N LEU A 47 1.22 -11.16 10.07
CA LEU A 47 0.46 -9.93 9.81
C LEU A 47 -0.91 -9.95 10.50
N SER A 48 -1.61 -11.08 10.43
CA SER A 48 -2.95 -11.24 11.04
C SER A 48 -2.86 -11.18 12.57
N GLU A 49 -1.85 -11.82 13.15
CA GLU A 49 -1.56 -11.77 14.58
C GLU A 49 -1.35 -10.33 15.07
N LEU A 50 -0.49 -9.55 14.39
CA LEU A 50 -0.21 -8.17 14.77
C LEU A 50 -1.46 -7.27 14.69
N LEU A 51 -2.29 -7.48 13.67
CA LEU A 51 -3.57 -6.75 13.54
C LEU A 51 -4.56 -7.13 14.64
N ASN A 52 -4.63 -8.41 15.01
CA ASN A 52 -5.50 -8.88 16.09
C ASN A 52 -5.08 -8.29 17.45
N ASN A 53 -3.77 -8.23 17.70
CA ASN A 53 -3.19 -7.70 18.92
C ASN A 53 -3.18 -6.16 18.98
N SER A 54 -3.75 -5.49 17.99
CA SER A 54 -3.72 -4.03 17.84
C SER A 54 -2.30 -3.44 17.76
N GLU A 55 -1.32 -4.23 17.34
CA GLU A 55 0.07 -3.83 17.13
C GLU A 55 0.24 -3.20 15.73
N PHE A 56 -0.49 -2.12 15.47
CA PHE A 56 -0.58 -1.48 14.15
C PHE A 56 0.77 -0.98 13.62
N ASN A 57 1.60 -0.41 14.51
CA ASN A 57 2.96 -0.01 14.13
C ASN A 57 3.81 -1.22 13.73
N GLY A 58 3.72 -2.32 14.49
CA GLY A 58 4.44 -3.55 14.17
C GLY A 58 3.98 -4.17 12.84
N ALA A 59 2.67 -4.19 12.59
CA ALA A 59 2.11 -4.67 11.32
C ALA A 59 2.61 -3.84 10.13
N CYS A 60 2.62 -2.51 10.26
CA CYS A 60 3.10 -1.63 9.22
C CYS A 60 4.62 -1.68 9.04
N GLU A 61 5.39 -1.71 10.12
CA GLU A 61 6.85 -1.86 10.06
C GLU A 61 7.25 -3.20 9.43
N LEU A 62 6.52 -4.29 9.71
CA LEU A 62 6.74 -5.58 9.06
C LEU A 62 6.63 -5.47 7.54
N LEU A 63 5.60 -4.80 7.05
CA LEU A 63 5.38 -4.60 5.61
C LEU A 63 6.40 -3.63 5.02
N GLN A 64 6.67 -2.51 5.69
CA GLN A 64 7.63 -1.50 5.24
C GLN A 64 9.04 -2.04 5.13
N ASN A 65 9.46 -2.87 6.09
CA ASN A 65 10.78 -3.53 6.06
C ASN A 65 10.90 -4.59 4.97
N ALA A 66 9.77 -5.08 4.42
CA ALA A 66 9.74 -6.03 3.32
C ALA A 66 9.77 -5.36 1.94
N ILE A 67 9.65 -4.03 1.87
CA ILE A 67 9.75 -3.29 0.61
C ILE A 67 11.17 -3.43 0.06
N THR A 68 11.28 -3.76 -1.23
CA THR A 68 12.57 -3.91 -1.92
C THR A 68 13.39 -2.61 -1.84
N SER A 69 14.71 -2.74 -1.71
CA SER A 69 15.63 -1.59 -1.64
C SER A 69 15.47 -0.62 -2.82
N GLY A 70 15.72 0.66 -2.55
CA GLY A 70 15.50 1.76 -3.51
C GLY A 70 14.03 2.19 -3.62
N LYS A 71 13.16 1.67 -2.75
CA LYS A 71 11.77 2.11 -2.58
C LYS A 71 11.46 2.27 -1.10
N GLU A 72 10.52 3.15 -0.80
CA GLU A 72 9.92 3.33 0.52
C GLU A 72 8.41 3.37 0.37
N GLY A 73 7.68 3.17 1.47
CA GLY A 73 6.23 3.29 1.43
C GLY A 73 5.60 3.61 2.77
N ASN A 74 4.51 4.36 2.71
CA ASN A 74 3.66 4.64 3.87
C ASN A 74 2.62 3.54 3.99
N CYS A 75 2.44 3.02 5.20
CA CYS A 75 1.43 2.03 5.50
C CYS A 75 0.22 2.66 6.17
N TRP A 76 -0.96 2.36 5.62
CA TRP A 76 -2.23 2.86 6.11
C TRP A 76 -3.15 1.69 6.43
N LEU A 77 -3.82 1.77 7.58
CA LEU A 77 -4.73 0.73 8.05
C LEU A 77 -6.12 1.33 8.28
N ALA A 78 -7.14 0.60 7.82
CA ALA A 78 -8.54 0.83 8.17
C ALA A 78 -9.17 -0.48 8.64
N LYS A 79 -9.87 -0.42 9.78
CA LYS A 79 -10.64 -1.54 10.33
C LYS A 79 -12.12 -1.37 9.99
N ASN A 80 -12.70 -2.36 9.30
CA ASN A 80 -14.06 -2.34 8.77
C ASN A 80 -14.31 -1.07 7.92
N SER A 81 -15.25 -0.23 8.35
CA SER A 81 -15.59 1.04 7.70
C SER A 81 -14.92 2.26 8.36
N ALA A 82 -13.90 2.05 9.19
CA ALA A 82 -13.20 3.15 9.85
C ALA A 82 -12.33 3.94 8.86
N THR A 83 -12.00 5.18 9.24
CA THR A 83 -11.07 6.01 8.47
C THR A 83 -9.67 5.40 8.47
N SER A 84 -9.06 5.33 7.30
CA SER A 84 -7.68 4.88 7.14
C SER A 84 -6.70 5.82 7.83
N SER A 85 -5.81 5.27 8.66
CA SER A 85 -4.81 6.03 9.43
C SER A 85 -3.41 5.47 9.18
N PRO A 86 -2.38 6.33 9.15
CA PRO A 86 -1.00 5.88 8.91
C PRO A 86 -0.39 5.33 10.21
N TYR A 87 0.42 4.27 10.07
CA TYR A 87 1.17 3.66 11.18
C TYR A 87 2.59 3.28 10.74
N GLY A 88 3.47 3.03 11.71
CA GLY A 88 4.88 2.76 11.45
C GLY A 88 5.65 4.03 11.06
N GLN A 89 6.62 3.90 10.16
CA GLN A 89 7.36 5.04 9.64
C GLN A 89 6.53 5.78 8.58
N VAL A 90 6.36 7.09 8.75
CA VAL A 90 5.63 7.93 7.79
C VAL A 90 6.60 8.88 7.10
N GLY A 91 6.93 8.56 5.85
CA GLY A 91 7.79 9.36 4.97
C GLY A 91 7.00 10.36 4.12
N SER A 92 7.72 11.30 3.54
CA SER A 92 7.20 12.20 2.50
C SER A 92 7.70 11.73 1.14
N PRO A 93 6.81 11.39 0.18
CA PRO A 93 7.23 10.94 -1.13
C PRO A 93 8.11 11.98 -1.84
N SER A 94 9.21 11.52 -2.42
CA SER A 94 10.11 12.36 -3.23
C SER A 94 9.65 12.50 -4.69
N GLY A 95 8.58 11.80 -5.08
CA GLY A 95 8.07 11.74 -6.45
C GLY A 95 6.69 11.08 -6.53
N SER A 96 6.38 10.49 -7.69
CA SER A 96 5.12 9.75 -7.90
C SER A 96 5.02 8.55 -6.97
N THR A 97 3.82 8.33 -6.44
CA THR A 97 3.53 7.16 -5.61
C THR A 97 2.59 6.20 -6.31
N PHE A 98 2.61 4.95 -5.87
CA PHE A 98 1.67 3.92 -6.28
C PHE A 98 1.07 3.24 -5.04
N ALA A 99 -0.24 3.18 -4.98
CA ALA A 99 -0.97 2.59 -3.87
C ALA A 99 -1.31 1.12 -4.15
N VAL A 100 -0.81 0.22 -3.31
CA VAL A 100 -1.18 -1.20 -3.32
C VAL A 100 -2.11 -1.48 -2.15
N HIS A 101 -3.27 -2.06 -2.42
CA HIS A 101 -4.28 -2.35 -1.41
C HIS A 101 -4.39 -3.86 -1.17
N LYS A 102 -4.54 -4.25 0.10
CA LYS A 102 -4.85 -5.62 0.51
C LYS A 102 -6.02 -5.61 1.48
N LEU A 103 -6.99 -6.48 1.20
CA LEU A 103 -8.07 -6.81 2.12
C LEU A 103 -7.71 -8.10 2.86
N LEU A 104 -7.86 -8.08 4.19
CA LEU A 104 -7.58 -9.22 5.05
C LEU A 104 -8.66 -9.32 6.12
N VAL A 105 -9.23 -10.50 6.34
CA VAL A 105 -10.19 -10.73 7.42
C VAL A 105 -9.44 -11.34 8.60
N VAL A 106 -9.53 -10.72 9.77
CA VAL A 106 -8.88 -11.17 11.00
C VAL A 106 -9.93 -11.16 12.11
N ASP A 107 -10.22 -12.33 12.69
CA ASP A 107 -11.21 -12.53 13.76
C ASP A 107 -12.58 -11.86 13.50
N GLY A 108 -13.05 -11.92 12.25
CA GLY A 108 -14.33 -11.34 11.83
C GLY A 108 -14.29 -9.85 11.48
N ASP A 109 -13.16 -9.16 11.69
CA ASP A 109 -12.95 -7.79 11.25
C ASP A 109 -12.26 -7.73 9.87
N LEU A 110 -12.77 -6.88 8.98
CA LEU A 110 -12.18 -6.63 7.67
C LEU A 110 -11.13 -5.52 7.76
N TRP A 111 -9.87 -5.83 7.48
CA TRP A 111 -8.80 -4.87 7.39
C TRP A 111 -8.56 -4.46 5.95
N THR A 112 -8.52 -3.15 5.70
CA THR A 112 -7.96 -2.57 4.48
C THR A 112 -6.58 -2.04 4.80
N ILE A 113 -5.56 -2.63 4.18
CA ILE A 113 -4.17 -2.24 4.32
C ILE A 113 -3.73 -1.61 3.00
N THR A 114 -3.17 -0.41 3.05
CA THR A 114 -2.65 0.29 1.87
C THR A 114 -1.19 0.58 2.06
N LEU A 115 -0.37 0.16 1.10
CA LEU A 115 1.02 0.60 0.98
C LEU A 115 1.10 1.63 -0.14
N ASP A 116 1.39 2.88 0.21
CA ASP A 116 1.64 3.96 -0.75
C ASP A 116 3.15 4.07 -0.98
N ILE A 117 3.63 3.60 -2.13
CA ILE A 117 5.05 3.29 -2.38
C ILE A 117 5.64 4.25 -3.39
N TRP A 118 6.87 4.70 -3.16
CA TRP A 118 7.64 5.53 -4.09
C TRP A 118 9.10 5.07 -4.16
N SER A 119 9.80 5.50 -5.21
CA SER A 119 11.24 5.24 -5.35
C SER A 119 12.08 6.21 -4.51
N THR A 120 13.07 5.69 -3.80
CA THR A 120 14.07 6.48 -3.08
C THR A 120 15.36 6.60 -3.88
N GLY A 121 15.44 7.65 -4.69
CA GLY A 121 16.62 7.97 -5.49
C GLY A 121 16.52 7.50 -6.94
N GLY A 122 16.81 8.44 -7.83
CA GLY A 122 16.61 8.32 -9.28
C GLY A 122 16.04 9.62 -9.84
N GLY A 123 16.65 10.76 -9.51
CA GLY A 123 16.52 11.91 -10.41
C GLY A 123 16.98 11.46 -11.79
N ALA A 124 16.17 11.73 -12.80
CA ALA A 124 16.45 11.44 -14.20
C ALA A 124 17.87 11.87 -14.61
#